data_AF-A0A167GC50-F1
#
_entry.id   AF-A0A167GC50-F1
#
_cell.length_a   1.000
_cell.length_b   1.000
_cell.length_c   1.000
_cell.angle_alpha   90.00
_cell.angle_beta   90.00
_cell.angle_gamma   90.00
#
_symmetry.space_group_name_H-M   'P 1'
#
loop_
_entity.id
_entity.type
_entity.pdbx_description
1 polymer ?
#
loop_
_entity_poly.entity_id
_entity_poly.type
_entity_poly.pdbx_seq_one_letter_code
_entity_poly.pdbx_strand_id
1 'polypeptide(L)'
;MLDRLIGFLFGTASAASPAATQWMEGGLYVAPRENGAYVPLKVLKVDDDGVHVRIYSNVYPEVPARIDESTLYMAGIDQREDEPMGMGHLPISLSSFSTWGAVLVQPSSVSDEELEGHALWLEANGGYF
;
A
#
# COMPACT_ATOMS: atom_id res chain seq x y z
N MET A 1 30.65 53.96 28.25
CA MET A 1 31.26 52.72 27.74
C MET A 1 30.61 51.54 28.43
N LEU A 2 29.61 50.93 27.79
CA LEU A 2 29.32 49.50 27.89
C LEU A 2 28.27 49.16 26.83
N ASP A 3 28.75 48.64 25.71
CA ASP A 3 27.96 47.95 24.70
C ASP A 3 27.39 46.65 25.26
N ARG A 4 26.10 46.40 25.07
CA ARG A 4 25.54 45.04 25.10
C ARG A 4 24.47 44.88 24.02
N LEU A 5 24.93 44.42 22.86
CA LEU A 5 24.13 43.70 21.88
C LEU A 5 23.50 42.47 22.54
N ILE A 6 22.18 42.28 22.35
CA ILE A 6 21.52 40.99 22.48
C ILE A 6 20.94 40.66 21.11
N GLY A 7 21.67 39.82 20.37
CA GLY A 7 21.20 39.19 19.15
C GLY A 7 20.28 38.02 19.52
N PHE A 8 19.03 38.08 19.10
CA PHE A 8 18.12 36.94 19.12
C PHE A 8 18.42 36.06 17.91
N LEU A 9 19.01 34.90 18.18
CA LEU A 9 19.17 33.80 17.23
C LEU A 9 17.78 33.21 16.93
N PHE A 10 17.31 33.36 15.69
CA PHE A 10 16.21 32.57 15.16
C PHE A 10 16.66 31.11 15.05
N GLY A 11 16.26 30.28 16.01
CA GLY A 11 16.31 28.83 15.88
C GLY A 11 15.28 28.40 14.85
N THR A 12 15.72 28.00 13.66
CA THR A 12 14.88 27.29 12.70
C THR A 12 14.61 25.90 13.25
N ALA A 13 13.41 25.69 13.81
CA ALA A 13 12.90 24.36 14.05
C ALA A 13 12.76 23.66 12.69
N SER A 14 13.72 22.80 12.36
CA SER A 14 13.55 21.82 11.29
C SER A 14 12.49 20.84 11.77
N ALA A 15 11.27 20.99 11.27
CA ALA A 15 10.26 19.95 11.36
C ALA A 15 10.84 18.73 10.65
N ALA A 16 11.21 17.70 11.41
CA ALA A 16 11.54 16.41 10.84
C ALA A 16 10.34 15.97 9.98
N SER A 17 10.55 15.85 8.67
CA SER A 17 9.58 15.20 7.80
C SER A 17 9.23 13.84 8.42
N PRO A 18 7.94 13.46 8.50
CA PRO A 18 7.60 12.10 8.89
C PRO A 18 8.38 11.16 7.97
N ALA A 19 9.11 10.22 8.57
CA ALA A 19 9.81 9.19 7.80
C ALA A 19 8.78 8.57 6.84
N ALA A 20 9.09 8.58 5.55
CA ALA A 20 8.22 7.96 4.55
C ALA A 20 7.97 6.51 5.00
N THR A 21 6.70 6.14 5.16
CA THR A 21 6.34 4.74 5.40
C THR A 21 6.86 3.94 4.21
N GLN A 22 7.93 3.17 4.44
CA GLN A 22 8.47 2.32 3.41
C GLN A 22 7.57 1.08 3.30
N TRP A 23 6.88 0.94 2.18
CA TRP A 23 6.04 -0.22 1.89
C TRP A 23 6.91 -1.48 1.74
N MET A 24 6.37 -2.63 2.15
CA MET A 24 7.11 -3.89 2.18
C MET A 24 6.66 -4.79 1.02
N GLU A 25 7.57 -5.12 0.10
CA GLU A 25 7.35 -6.19 -0.88
C GLU A 25 7.02 -7.51 -0.17
N GLY A 26 6.00 -8.21 -0.65
CA GLY A 26 5.44 -9.39 0.00
C GLY A 26 4.58 -9.10 1.23
N GLY A 27 4.47 -7.84 1.68
CA GLY A 27 3.61 -7.48 2.78
C GLY A 27 2.14 -7.72 2.44
N LEU A 28 1.44 -8.43 3.32
CA LEU A 28 -0.01 -8.56 3.32
C LEU A 28 -0.59 -7.48 4.21
N TYR A 29 -1.40 -6.62 3.60
CA TYR A 29 -2.09 -5.52 4.24
C TYR A 29 -3.60 -5.74 4.20
N VAL A 30 -4.31 -4.96 4.99
CA VAL A 30 -5.74 -4.74 4.81
C VAL A 30 -6.05 -3.25 4.66
N ALA A 31 -6.98 -2.91 3.77
CA ALA A 31 -7.46 -1.53 3.59
C ALA A 31 -8.93 -1.43 4.03
N PRO A 32 -9.32 -0.37 4.76
CA PRO A 32 -10.70 -0.15 5.18
C PRO A 32 -11.61 0.14 3.98
N ARG A 33 -12.84 -0.35 4.06
CA ARG A 33 -13.96 -0.01 3.18
C ARG A 33 -14.88 1.00 3.87
N GLU A 34 -15.74 1.65 3.09
CA GLU A 34 -16.73 2.61 3.61
C GLU A 34 -17.70 2.00 4.63
N ASN A 35 -18.01 0.71 4.50
CA ASN A 35 -18.89 -0.01 5.42
C ASN A 35 -18.19 -0.49 6.72
N GLY A 36 -16.93 -0.11 6.93
CA GLY A 36 -16.13 -0.48 8.11
C GLY A 36 -15.49 -1.86 8.05
N ALA A 37 -15.77 -2.66 7.02
CA ALA A 37 -15.05 -3.90 6.75
C ALA A 37 -13.70 -3.62 6.08
N TYR A 38 -12.91 -4.67 5.85
CA TYR A 38 -11.55 -4.59 5.34
C TYR A 38 -11.35 -5.52 4.15
N VAL A 39 -10.61 -5.08 3.14
CA VAL A 39 -10.15 -5.93 2.02
C VAL A 39 -8.66 -6.20 2.16
N PRO A 40 -8.21 -7.46 1.98
CA PRO A 40 -6.79 -7.74 1.95
C PRO A 40 -6.18 -7.38 0.60
N LEU A 41 -4.93 -6.94 0.66
CA LEU A 41 -4.09 -6.69 -0.50
C LEU A 41 -2.66 -7.12 -0.21
N LYS A 42 -1.91 -7.42 -1.25
CA LYS A 42 -0.48 -7.76 -1.18
C LYS A 42 0.32 -6.76 -1.99
N VAL A 43 1.38 -6.21 -1.41
CA VAL A 43 2.36 -5.43 -2.16
C VAL A 43 3.29 -6.41 -2.88
N LEU A 44 3.25 -6.39 -4.20
CA LEU A 44 4.03 -7.29 -5.06
C LEU A 44 5.41 -6.70 -5.37
N LYS A 45 5.45 -5.40 -5.64
CA LYS A 45 6.67 -4.66 -5.99
C LYS A 45 6.58 -3.24 -5.45
N VAL A 46 7.73 -2.69 -5.02
CA VAL A 46 7.88 -1.27 -4.67
C VAL A 46 9.03 -0.70 -5.49
N ASP A 47 8.82 0.47 -6.07
CA ASP A 47 9.87 1.25 -6.72
C ASP A 47 9.82 2.73 -6.31
N ASP A 48 10.57 3.58 -7.01
CA ASP A 48 10.72 5.00 -6.69
C ASP A 48 9.41 5.80 -6.87
N ASP A 49 8.51 5.33 -7.74
CA ASP A 49 7.31 6.06 -8.17
C ASP A 49 6.02 5.50 -7.56
N GLY A 50 5.98 4.20 -7.22
CA GLY A 50 4.77 3.57 -6.75
C GLY A 50 4.91 2.20 -6.08
N VAL A 51 3.74 1.60 -5.87
CA VAL A 51 3.62 0.20 -5.45
C VAL A 51 2.77 -0.54 -6.47
N HIS A 52 3.12 -1.79 -6.73
CA HIS A 52 2.30 -2.72 -7.47
C HIS A 52 1.59 -3.62 -6.47
N VAL A 53 0.27 -3.61 -6.47
CA VAL A 53 -0.53 -4.38 -5.51
C VAL A 53 -1.41 -5.41 -6.20
N ARG A 54 -1.66 -6.51 -5.50
CA ARG A 54 -2.79 -7.40 -5.76
C ARG A 54 -3.87 -7.15 -4.72
N ILE A 55 -5.11 -7.03 -5.15
CA ILE A 55 -6.28 -6.85 -4.27
C ILE A 55 -7.13 -8.10 -4.37
N TYR A 56 -7.49 -8.68 -3.24
CA TYR A 56 -8.32 -9.89 -3.19
C TYR A 56 -9.78 -9.54 -2.88
N SER A 57 -10.67 -10.47 -3.20
CA SER A 57 -12.11 -10.32 -3.02
C SER A 57 -12.59 -10.64 -1.61
N ASN A 58 -11.73 -11.22 -0.77
CA ASN A 58 -12.05 -11.49 0.62
C ASN A 58 -12.46 -10.20 1.36
N VAL A 59 -13.37 -10.35 2.33
CA VAL A 59 -13.79 -9.26 3.21
C VAL A 59 -13.65 -9.72 4.66
N TYR A 60 -12.94 -8.94 5.46
CA TYR A 60 -12.83 -9.14 6.90
C TYR A 60 -13.69 -8.11 7.65
N PRO A 61 -14.48 -8.51 8.65
CA PRO A 61 -15.28 -7.58 9.44
C PRO A 61 -14.42 -6.71 10.39
N GLU A 62 -13.19 -7.16 10.69
CA GLU A 62 -12.21 -6.48 11.52
C GLU A 62 -10.80 -6.74 10.98
N VAL A 63 -9.78 -6.03 11.47
CA VAL A 63 -8.39 -6.27 11.08
C VAL A 63 -7.97 -7.66 11.60
N PRO A 64 -7.64 -8.63 10.73
CA PRO A 64 -7.28 -9.96 11.17
C PRO A 64 -5.89 -9.96 11.80
N ALA A 65 -5.68 -10.80 12.81
CA ALA A 65 -4.34 -11.00 13.41
C ALA A 65 -3.37 -11.75 12.48
N ARG A 66 -3.92 -12.53 11.53
CA ARG A 66 -3.18 -13.30 10.51
C ARG A 66 -4.09 -13.55 9.32
N ILE A 67 -3.50 -13.59 8.13
CA ILE A 67 -4.17 -13.97 6.89
C ILE A 67 -3.66 -15.36 6.47
N ASP A 68 -4.60 -16.27 6.20
CA ASP A 68 -4.30 -17.54 5.53
C ASP A 68 -4.35 -17.33 4.01
N GLU A 69 -3.18 -17.24 3.39
CA GLU A 69 -3.04 -17.00 1.95
C GLU A 69 -3.73 -18.06 1.10
N SER A 70 -3.89 -19.29 1.59
CA SER A 70 -4.58 -20.37 0.86
C SER A 70 -6.08 -20.13 0.70
N THR A 71 -6.63 -19.18 1.47
CA THR A 71 -8.05 -18.79 1.42
C THR A 71 -8.30 -17.52 0.61
N LEU A 72 -7.23 -16.87 0.14
CA LEU A 72 -7.35 -15.65 -0.65
C LEU A 72 -7.81 -15.97 -2.07
N TYR A 73 -8.72 -15.17 -2.60
CA TYR A 73 -9.27 -15.39 -3.93
C TYR A 73 -9.57 -14.08 -4.66
N MET A 74 -9.77 -14.18 -5.97
CA MET A 74 -10.16 -13.07 -6.84
C MET A 74 -11.46 -13.45 -7.53
N ALA A 75 -12.54 -12.77 -7.18
CA ALA A 75 -13.80 -12.85 -7.90
C ALA A 75 -13.63 -12.25 -9.30
N GLY A 76 -14.15 -12.96 -10.30
CA GLY A 76 -14.10 -12.57 -11.70
C GLY A 76 -15.37 -11.86 -12.16
N ILE A 77 -15.64 -11.94 -13.47
CA ILE A 77 -16.79 -11.29 -14.12
C ILE A 77 -18.14 -11.74 -13.54
N ASP A 78 -18.21 -12.98 -13.01
CA ASP A 78 -19.41 -13.56 -12.42
C ASP A 78 -19.51 -13.36 -10.89
N GLN A 79 -18.87 -12.32 -10.35
CA GLN A 79 -18.91 -12.01 -8.92
C GLN A 79 -20.34 -11.84 -8.40
N ARG A 80 -20.57 -12.18 -7.13
CA ARG A 80 -21.89 -12.01 -6.50
C ARG A 80 -22.18 -10.52 -6.27
N GLU A 81 -23.47 -10.18 -6.11
CA GLU A 81 -23.85 -8.88 -5.57
C GLU A 81 -23.13 -8.65 -4.23
N ASP A 82 -22.51 -7.48 -4.08
CA ASP A 82 -21.71 -7.04 -2.92
C ASP A 82 -20.33 -7.68 -2.71
N GLU A 83 -19.90 -8.58 -3.60
CA GLU A 83 -18.53 -9.12 -3.58
C GLU A 83 -17.55 -8.12 -4.20
N PRO A 84 -16.45 -7.74 -3.51
CA PRO A 84 -15.43 -6.89 -4.10
C PRO A 84 -14.76 -7.56 -5.31
N MET A 85 -14.60 -6.80 -6.39
CA MET A 85 -13.82 -7.26 -7.53
C MET A 85 -12.35 -7.41 -7.13
N GLY A 86 -11.77 -8.58 -7.41
CA GLY A 86 -10.35 -8.81 -7.23
C GLY A 86 -9.54 -8.11 -8.34
N MET A 87 -8.30 -7.74 -8.04
CA MET A 87 -7.39 -7.17 -9.01
C MET A 87 -6.03 -7.85 -8.92
N GLY A 88 -5.67 -8.60 -9.96
CA GLY A 88 -4.44 -9.40 -10.00
C GLY A 88 -3.16 -8.56 -9.93
N HIS A 89 -3.19 -7.36 -10.52
CA HIS A 89 -2.08 -6.41 -10.58
C HIS A 89 -2.62 -4.97 -10.77
N LEU A 90 -2.23 -4.07 -9.86
CA LEU A 90 -2.55 -2.65 -9.89
C LEU A 90 -1.29 -1.81 -9.61
N PRO A 91 -0.74 -1.09 -10.60
CA PRO A 91 0.28 -0.07 -10.36
C PRO A 91 -0.35 1.20 -9.78
N ILE A 92 -0.05 1.54 -8.53
CA ILE A 92 -0.58 2.75 -7.89
C ILE A 92 0.55 3.63 -7.34
N SER A 93 0.44 4.94 -7.55
CA SER A 93 1.43 5.90 -7.04
C SER A 93 1.53 5.87 -5.51
N LEU A 94 2.71 6.20 -4.97
CA LEU A 94 2.94 6.26 -3.52
C LEU A 94 1.98 7.22 -2.81
N SER A 95 1.70 8.37 -3.43
CA SER A 95 0.78 9.38 -2.90
C SER A 95 -0.65 8.83 -2.79
N SER A 96 -1.16 8.20 -3.83
CA SER A 96 -2.49 7.57 -3.82
C SER A 96 -2.56 6.43 -2.80
N PHE A 97 -1.60 5.51 -2.81
CA PHE A 97 -1.62 4.36 -1.90
C PHE A 97 -1.53 4.76 -0.42
N SER A 98 -0.78 5.82 -0.09
CA SER A 98 -0.68 6.34 1.28
C SER A 98 -2.02 6.82 1.85
N THR A 99 -3.01 7.15 1.00
CA THR A 99 -4.35 7.55 1.43
C THR A 99 -5.28 6.39 1.71
N TRP A 100 -4.91 5.16 1.34
CA TRP A 100 -5.79 3.99 1.46
C TRP A 100 -5.98 3.52 2.90
N GLY A 101 -5.19 4.03 3.85
CA GLY A 101 -5.26 3.58 5.24
C GLY A 101 -4.87 2.11 5.41
N ALA A 102 -4.02 1.59 4.50
CA ALA A 102 -3.60 0.20 4.52
C ALA A 102 -2.77 -0.12 5.78
N VAL A 103 -3.14 -1.19 6.47
CA VAL A 103 -2.47 -1.66 7.69
C VAL A 103 -1.76 -2.98 7.40
N LEU A 104 -0.47 -3.05 7.67
CA LEU A 104 0.31 -4.29 7.53
C LEU A 104 -0.18 -5.33 8.55
N VAL A 105 -0.53 -6.52 8.07
CA VAL A 105 -0.90 -7.66 8.90
C VAL A 105 0.29 -8.59 9.11
N GLN A 106 0.95 -9.00 8.03
CA GLN A 106 2.11 -9.90 8.09
C GLN A 106 2.99 -9.78 6.84
N PRO A 107 4.30 -10.09 6.93
CA PRO A 107 5.12 -10.35 5.76
C PRO A 107 4.74 -11.70 5.09
N SER A 108 5.00 -11.80 3.80
CA SER A 108 4.96 -13.03 3.01
C SER A 108 6.01 -12.99 1.88
N SER A 109 6.10 -14.06 1.09
CA SER A 109 6.91 -14.13 -0.13
C SER A 109 6.10 -13.64 -1.34
N VAL A 110 6.77 -13.12 -2.36
CA VAL A 110 6.18 -12.89 -3.69
C VAL A 110 6.73 -13.93 -4.65
N SER A 111 5.89 -14.63 -5.39
CA SER A 111 6.33 -15.58 -6.43
C SER A 111 6.56 -14.89 -7.78
N ASP A 112 7.31 -15.55 -8.66
CA ASP A 112 7.53 -15.06 -10.03
C ASP A 112 6.21 -14.94 -10.82
N GLU A 113 5.27 -15.87 -10.60
CA GLU A 113 3.92 -15.83 -11.19
C GLU A 113 3.13 -14.59 -10.71
N GLU A 114 3.29 -14.20 -9.44
CA GLU A 114 2.68 -12.96 -8.94
C GLU A 114 3.28 -11.71 -9.60
N LEU A 115 4.51 -11.77 -10.10
CA LEU A 115 5.22 -10.67 -10.75
C LEU A 115 5.01 -10.60 -12.26
N GLU A 116 4.31 -11.55 -12.89
CA GLU A 116 4.06 -11.55 -14.33
C GLU A 116 3.39 -10.25 -14.81
N GLY A 117 2.38 -9.77 -14.07
CA GLY A 117 1.71 -8.50 -14.40
C GLY A 117 2.64 -7.29 -14.32
N HIS A 118 3.59 -7.29 -13.38
CA HIS A 118 4.61 -6.24 -13.29
C HIS A 118 5.60 -6.30 -14.45
N ALA A 119 6.03 -7.50 -14.87
CA ALA A 119 6.90 -7.65 -16.04
C ALA A 119 6.22 -7.12 -17.32
N LEU A 120 4.96 -7.49 -17.55
CA LEU A 120 4.17 -6.98 -18.69
C LEU A 120 3.98 -5.46 -18.64
N TRP A 121 3.77 -4.90 -17.45
CA TRP A 121 3.66 -3.46 -17.27
C TRP A 121 4.96 -2.73 -17.62
N LEU A 122 6.13 -3.27 -17.25
CA LEU A 122 7.44 -2.72 -17.65
C LEU A 122 7.61 -2.75 -19.17
N GLU A 123 7.31 -3.89 -19.82
CA GLU A 123 7.41 -4.05 -21.27
C GLU A 123 6.52 -3.06 -22.03
N ALA A 124 5.35 -2.74 -21.47
CA ALA A 124 4.41 -1.80 -22.03
C ALA A 124 4.75 -0.32 -21.75
N ASN A 125 5.81 -0.02 -20.97
CA ASN A 125 6.08 1.31 -20.42
C ASN A 125 4.86 1.88 -19.69
N GLY A 126 4.27 1.06 -18.80
CA GLY A 126 3.04 1.39 -18.11
C GLY A 126 3.17 2.60 -17.18
N GLY A 127 2.03 3.19 -16.84
CA GLY A 127 1.91 4.29 -15.89
C GLY A 127 1.31 3.85 -14.56
N TYR A 128 1.37 4.76 -13.59
CA TYR A 128 0.73 4.66 -12.30
C TYR A 128 -0.65 5.33 -12.29
N PHE A 129 -1.57 4.76 -11.50
CA PHE A 129 -2.85 5.38 -11.16
C PHE A 129 -2.75 6.31 -9.95
#